data_AF-A0A0F9H1G4-F1
#
_entry.id   AF-A0A0F9H1G4-F1
#
_cell.length_a   1.000
_cell.length_b   1.000
_cell.length_c   1.000
_cell.angle_alpha   90.00
_cell.angle_beta   90.00
_cell.angle_gamma   90.00
#
_symmetry.space_group_name_H-M   'P 1'
#
loop_
_entity.id
_entity.type
_entity.pdbx_description
1 polymer ?
#
loop_
_entity_poly.entity_id
_entity_poly.type
_entity_poly.pdbx_seq_one_letter_code
_entity_poly.pdbx_strand_id
1 'polypeptide(L)'
;YALVSRREMDLNRPLNETNEPAILEFRRAIFFILNHLKILDSNNTLKRPYLHLALHGMKDYAHKEINIGTRYNQTCSNNIFAWFRNKLGKYCKEIFDRDLKILYNKEFIGNSSKGVHRKKYGIFFNTIQIEINKTLRTKYFSKTIEILTRIIKDFYQEKN
;
A
#
# COMPACT_ATOMS: atom_id res chain seq x y z
N TYR A 1 1.44 -11.80 3.34
CA TYR A 1 1.84 -11.32 4.68
C TYR A 1 3.13 -12.03 5.07
N ALA A 2 3.96 -11.46 5.94
CA ALA A 2 5.21 -12.10 6.36
C ALA A 2 4.94 -13.07 7.53
N LEU A 3 5.47 -14.29 7.44
CA LEU A 3 5.46 -15.27 8.53
C LEU A 3 6.64 -15.09 9.49
N VAL A 4 7.75 -14.57 8.97
CA VAL A 4 8.97 -14.29 9.73
C VAL A 4 8.89 -12.88 10.35
N SER A 5 9.36 -12.75 11.57
CA SER A 5 9.40 -11.48 12.29
C SER A 5 10.27 -10.46 11.54
N ARG A 6 9.83 -9.20 11.49
CA ARG A 6 10.65 -8.10 10.96
C ARG A 6 11.97 -7.88 11.71
N ARG A 7 12.11 -8.42 12.93
CA ARG A 7 13.37 -8.37 13.69
C ARG A 7 14.43 -9.31 13.11
N GLU A 8 13.98 -10.35 12.42
CA GLU A 8 14.83 -11.32 11.76
C GLU A 8 15.01 -10.93 10.30
N MET A 9 13.91 -10.73 9.56
CA MET A 9 13.93 -10.43 8.12
C MET A 9 12.93 -9.31 7.78
N ASP A 10 13.39 -8.06 7.81
CA ASP A 10 12.53 -6.91 7.48
C ASP A 10 12.35 -6.74 5.97
N LEU A 11 11.19 -7.14 5.46
CA LEU A 11 10.77 -6.95 4.06
C LEU A 11 10.66 -5.47 3.66
N ASN A 12 10.52 -4.55 4.63
CA ASN A 12 10.41 -3.12 4.38
C ASN A 12 11.79 -2.42 4.43
N ARG A 13 12.85 -3.10 3.98
CA ARG A 13 14.21 -2.57 3.85
C ARG A 13 14.79 -2.87 2.47
N PRO A 14 15.84 -2.16 2.04
CA PRO A 14 16.69 -2.62 0.95
C PRO A 14 17.19 -4.04 1.20
N LEU A 15 17.50 -4.75 0.12
CA LEU A 15 18.05 -6.10 0.19
C LEU A 15 19.43 -6.08 0.86
N ASN A 16 19.64 -6.99 1.80
CA ASN A 16 20.89 -7.29 2.47
C ASN A 16 20.95 -8.81 2.75
N GLU A 17 22.10 -9.28 3.22
CA GLU A 17 22.34 -10.72 3.47
C GLU A 17 21.31 -11.34 4.41
N THR A 18 20.85 -10.59 5.43
CA THR A 18 19.91 -11.10 6.44
C THR A 18 18.48 -11.24 5.89
N ASN A 19 18.01 -10.28 5.10
CA ASN A 19 16.63 -10.24 4.62
C ASN A 19 16.45 -10.72 3.17
N GLU A 20 17.54 -11.08 2.49
CA GLU A 20 17.52 -11.51 1.10
C GLU A 20 16.55 -12.66 0.85
N PRO A 21 16.55 -13.77 1.61
CA PRO A 21 15.64 -14.89 1.34
C PRO A 21 14.18 -14.46 1.34
N ALA A 22 13.78 -13.69 2.36
CA ALA A 22 12.41 -13.21 2.51
C ALA A 22 12.03 -12.18 1.42
N ILE A 23 12.95 -11.29 1.03
CA ILE A 23 12.70 -10.32 -0.05
C ILE A 23 12.57 -11.02 -1.40
N LEU A 24 13.40 -12.01 -1.70
CA LEU A 24 13.33 -12.76 -2.95
C LEU A 24 12.03 -13.57 -3.03
N GLU A 25 11.64 -14.23 -1.94
CA GLU A 25 10.35 -14.91 -1.83
C GLU A 25 9.18 -13.95 -2.05
N PHE A 26 9.17 -12.82 -1.34
CA PHE A 26 8.13 -11.80 -1.49
C PHE A 26 8.03 -11.30 -2.94
N ARG A 27 9.16 -11.02 -3.59
CA ARG A 27 9.19 -10.58 -4.99
C ARG A 27 8.67 -11.66 -5.94
N ARG A 28 8.98 -12.93 -5.68
CA ARG A 28 8.48 -14.07 -6.44
C ARG A 28 6.96 -14.24 -6.27
N ALA A 29 6.45 -14.10 -5.05
CA ALA A 29 5.02 -14.13 -4.77
C ALA A 29 4.28 -13.03 -5.54
N ILE A 30 4.79 -11.79 -5.54
CA ILE A 30 4.22 -10.71 -6.35
C ILE A 30 4.21 -11.10 -7.83
N PHE A 31 5.32 -11.60 -8.38
CA PHE A 31 5.37 -12.05 -9.77
C PHE A 31 4.28 -13.08 -10.09
N PHE A 32 4.13 -14.11 -9.26
CA PHE A 32 3.12 -15.14 -9.47
C PHE A 32 1.69 -14.60 -9.42
N ILE A 33 1.40 -13.66 -8.51
CA ILE A 33 0.10 -12.99 -8.46
C ILE A 33 -0.17 -12.23 -9.76
N LEU A 34 0.78 -11.39 -10.21
CA LEU A 34 0.59 -10.61 -11.44
C LEU A 34 0.44 -11.51 -12.68
N ASN A 35 1.21 -12.60 -12.74
CA ASN A 35 1.14 -13.57 -13.83
C ASN A 35 -0.20 -14.33 -13.82
N HIS A 36 -0.66 -14.77 -12.65
CA HIS A 36 -1.95 -15.45 -12.49
C HIS A 36 -3.12 -14.55 -12.92
N LEU A 37 -3.06 -13.26 -12.60
CA LEU A 37 -4.05 -12.26 -13.04
C LEU A 37 -3.97 -11.96 -14.55
N LYS A 38 -2.98 -12.50 -15.27
CA LYS A 38 -2.72 -12.29 -16.72
C LYS A 38 -2.57 -10.82 -17.11
N ILE A 39 -2.07 -10.00 -16.17
CA ILE A 39 -1.91 -8.55 -16.36
C ILE A 39 -0.50 -8.15 -16.81
N LEU A 40 0.39 -9.13 -17.03
CA LEU A 40 1.71 -8.92 -17.61
C LEU A 40 1.68 -9.04 -19.14
N ASP A 41 2.52 -8.27 -19.82
CA ASP A 41 2.83 -8.41 -21.25
C ASP A 41 4.03 -9.36 -21.47
N SER A 42 4.49 -9.48 -22.73
CA SER A 42 5.66 -10.31 -23.08
C SER A 42 6.97 -9.86 -22.45
N ASN A 43 7.06 -8.60 -22.01
CA ASN A 43 8.23 -8.02 -21.35
C ASN A 43 8.12 -8.06 -19.82
N ASN A 44 7.11 -8.75 -19.27
CA ASN A 44 6.77 -8.75 -17.85
C ASN A 44 6.44 -7.35 -17.29
N THR A 45 5.92 -6.45 -18.12
CA THR A 45 5.37 -5.16 -17.68
C THR A 45 3.86 -5.24 -17.53
N LEU A 46 3.30 -4.42 -16.65
CA LEU A 46 1.85 -4.38 -16.46
C LEU A 46 1.15 -3.74 -17.66
N LYS A 47 0.06 -4.36 -18.12
CA LYS A 47 -0.83 -3.85 -19.18
C LYS A 47 -1.93 -2.93 -18.67
N ARG A 48 -2.20 -2.94 -17.36
CA ARG A 48 -3.24 -2.14 -16.71
C ARG A 48 -2.87 -1.77 -15.26
N PRO A 49 -3.48 -0.74 -14.67
CA PRO A 49 -3.22 -0.33 -13.29
C PRO A 49 -3.33 -1.47 -12.27
N TYR A 50 -2.31 -1.62 -11.44
CA TYR A 50 -2.31 -2.53 -10.30
C TYR A 50 -2.11 -1.74 -9.01
N LEU A 51 -2.98 -1.94 -8.03
CA LEU A 51 -2.91 -1.29 -6.72
C LEU A 51 -2.40 -2.28 -5.67
N HIS A 52 -1.24 -1.96 -5.11
CA HIS A 52 -0.63 -2.69 -3.99
C HIS A 52 -0.71 -1.85 -2.72
N LEU A 53 -1.53 -2.28 -1.76
CA LEU A 53 -1.67 -1.63 -0.46
C LEU A 53 -0.72 -2.26 0.54
N ALA A 54 0.34 -1.55 0.92
CA ALA A 54 1.25 -1.97 1.97
C ALA A 54 0.71 -1.49 3.32
N LEU A 55 0.00 -2.38 4.03
CA LEU A 55 -0.63 -2.09 5.31
C LEU A 55 0.35 -2.24 6.47
N HIS A 56 0.42 -1.23 7.32
CA HIS A 56 1.26 -1.19 8.50
C HIS A 56 0.48 -0.62 9.70
N GLY A 57 0.91 -1.01 10.90
CA GLY A 57 0.34 -0.52 12.15
C GLY A 57 1.31 0.41 12.86
N MET A 58 0.80 1.54 13.33
CA MET A 58 1.53 2.46 14.20
C MET A 58 0.92 2.52 15.61
N LYS A 59 1.67 3.10 16.55
CA LYS A 59 1.14 3.52 17.87
C LYS A 59 0.09 4.60 17.67
N ASP A 60 -0.73 4.87 18.69
CA ASP A 60 -1.69 5.96 18.61
C ASP A 60 -0.99 7.32 18.72
N TYR A 61 -1.36 8.23 17.83
CA TYR A 61 -0.92 9.62 17.81
C TYR A 61 -2.14 10.54 17.73
N ALA A 62 -2.17 11.58 18.57
CA ALA A 62 -3.29 12.52 18.64
C ALA A 62 -3.44 13.38 17.38
N HIS A 63 -2.34 13.68 16.68
CA HIS A 63 -2.32 14.52 15.48
C HIS A 63 -2.38 13.72 14.17
N LYS A 64 -2.39 12.39 14.22
CA LYS A 64 -2.29 11.52 13.05
C LYS A 64 -2.90 10.17 13.32
N GLU A 65 -3.99 9.86 12.63
CA GLU A 65 -4.70 8.59 12.74
C GLU A 65 -4.34 7.63 11.61
N ILE A 66 -4.08 8.19 10.43
CA ILE A 66 -3.60 7.46 9.25
C ILE A 66 -2.45 8.25 8.64
N ASN A 67 -1.38 7.55 8.22
CA ASN A 67 -0.33 8.14 7.38
C ASN A 67 -0.24 7.39 6.06
N ILE A 68 -0.15 8.14 4.97
CA ILE A 68 -0.07 7.61 3.62
C ILE A 68 1.28 7.99 2.99
N GLY A 69 2.02 6.97 2.55
CA GLY A 69 3.32 7.13 1.89
C GLY A 69 3.33 6.58 0.46
N THR A 70 3.83 7.37 -0.48
CA THR A 70 4.00 7.00 -1.92
C THR A 70 5.42 7.27 -2.42
N ARG A 71 6.31 7.61 -1.50
CA ARG A 71 7.66 8.10 -1.68
C ARG A 71 7.70 9.25 -2.69
N TYR A 72 6.89 10.28 -2.44
CA TYR A 72 6.72 11.41 -3.35
C TYR A 72 6.43 10.96 -4.79
N ASN A 73 5.48 10.04 -4.95
CA ASN A 73 5.04 9.48 -6.23
C ASN A 73 6.08 8.60 -6.96
N GLN A 74 7.17 8.20 -6.28
CA GLN A 74 8.10 7.20 -6.83
C GLN A 74 7.54 5.78 -6.78
N THR A 75 6.58 5.49 -5.89
CA THR A 75 5.95 4.16 -5.78
C THR A 75 4.54 4.12 -6.33
N CYS A 76 3.92 5.27 -6.61
CA CYS A 76 2.54 5.40 -7.08
C CYS A 76 2.43 6.59 -8.03
N SER A 77 1.61 6.50 -9.08
CA SER A 77 1.39 7.63 -9.98
C SER A 77 0.57 8.74 -9.32
N ASN A 78 0.78 10.00 -9.74
CA ASN A 78 0.05 11.15 -9.22
C ASN A 78 -1.47 11.00 -9.34
N ASN A 79 -1.94 10.48 -10.49
CA ASN A 79 -3.37 10.26 -10.75
C ASN A 79 -3.96 9.24 -9.76
N ILE A 80 -3.35 8.06 -9.63
CA ILE A 80 -3.83 7.04 -8.69
C ILE A 80 -3.73 7.53 -7.24
N PHE A 81 -2.70 8.29 -6.90
CA PHE A 81 -2.57 8.86 -5.57
C PHE A 81 -3.68 9.89 -5.29
N ALA A 82 -3.94 10.84 -6.19
CA ALA A 82 -5.02 11.81 -6.05
C ALA A 82 -6.39 11.14 -5.93
N TRP A 83 -6.65 10.13 -6.76
CA TRP A 83 -7.85 9.29 -6.69
C TRP A 83 -7.98 8.62 -5.31
N PHE A 84 -6.92 7.96 -4.84
CA PHE A 84 -6.92 7.27 -3.56
C PHE A 84 -7.16 8.24 -2.38
N ARG A 85 -6.54 9.43 -2.41
CA ARG A 85 -6.73 10.46 -1.38
C ARG A 85 -8.18 10.90 -1.28
N ASN A 86 -8.83 11.13 -2.42
CA ASN A 86 -10.24 11.51 -2.47
C ASN A 86 -11.13 10.40 -1.89
N LYS A 87 -10.98 9.15 -2.39
CA LYS A 87 -11.77 8.00 -1.91
C LYS A 87 -11.58 7.76 -0.42
N LEU A 88 -10.33 7.76 0.07
CA LEU A 88 -10.03 7.58 1.48
C LEU A 88 -10.70 8.66 2.33
N GLY A 89 -10.55 9.94 1.97
CA GLY A 89 -11.17 11.06 2.70
C GLY A 89 -12.70 10.94 2.76
N LYS A 90 -13.33 10.66 1.60
CA LYS A 90 -14.77 10.43 1.48
C LYS A 90 -15.25 9.32 2.42
N TYR A 91 -14.67 8.12 2.33
CA TYR A 91 -15.15 6.99 3.13
C TYR A 91 -14.82 7.13 4.61
N CYS A 92 -13.68 7.74 4.96
CA CYS A 92 -13.38 8.06 6.34
C CYS A 92 -14.49 8.93 6.94
N LYS A 93 -14.89 10.00 6.23
CA LYS A 93 -15.97 10.89 6.68
C LYS A 93 -17.31 10.16 6.79
N GLU A 94 -17.70 9.39 5.76
CA GLU A 94 -18.97 8.64 5.75
C GLU A 94 -19.06 7.59 6.88
N ILE A 95 -17.99 6.84 7.15
CA ILE A 95 -18.02 5.68 8.06
C ILE A 95 -17.76 6.09 9.52
N PHE A 96 -16.91 7.11 9.74
CA PHE A 96 -16.60 7.60 11.09
C PHE A 96 -17.46 8.77 11.54
N ASP A 97 -18.25 9.35 10.64
CA ASP A 97 -19.04 10.57 10.88
C ASP A 97 -18.18 11.73 11.40
N ARG A 98 -16.91 11.76 10.97
CA ARG A 98 -15.95 12.83 11.24
C ARG A 98 -14.76 12.75 10.30
N ASP A 99 -14.03 13.85 10.19
CA ASP A 99 -12.74 13.83 9.51
C ASP A 99 -11.69 13.11 10.38
N LEU A 100 -11.11 12.04 9.83
CA LEU A 100 -9.93 11.42 10.42
C LEU A 100 -8.70 12.29 10.13
N LYS A 101 -7.75 12.31 11.07
CA LYS A 101 -6.48 13.04 10.86
C LYS A 101 -5.55 12.22 9.96
N ILE A 102 -5.61 12.49 8.65
CA ILE A 102 -4.80 11.79 7.64
C ILE A 102 -3.62 12.67 7.20
N LEU A 103 -2.40 12.14 7.31
CA LEU A 103 -1.20 12.77 6.76
C LEU A 103 -0.75 12.07 5.47
N TYR A 104 -0.24 12.86 4.53
CA TYR A 104 0.20 12.39 3.22
C TYR A 104 1.67 12.76 3.00
N ASN A 105 2.54 11.79 2.76
CA ASN A 105 3.97 11.97 2.48
C ASN A 105 4.70 12.93 3.45
N LYS A 106 4.37 12.87 4.75
CA LYS A 106 5.06 13.68 5.79
C LYS A 106 6.03 12.82 6.60
N GLU A 107 5.53 12.18 7.66
CA GLU A 107 6.40 11.43 8.59
C GLU A 107 6.77 10.04 8.05
N PHE A 108 5.85 9.38 7.35
CA PHE A 108 6.06 8.09 6.72
C PHE A 108 5.89 8.25 5.22
N ILE A 109 6.94 8.76 4.57
CA ILE A 109 6.89 9.06 3.13
C ILE A 109 6.78 7.80 2.27
N GLY A 110 7.08 6.60 2.81
CA GLY A 110 7.14 5.34 2.08
C GLY A 110 8.58 4.87 1.85
N ASN A 111 8.78 3.55 1.85
CA ASN A 111 10.12 2.96 1.78
C ASN A 111 10.67 2.86 0.34
N SER A 112 12.00 3.03 0.18
CA SER A 112 12.71 2.90 -1.11
C SER A 112 12.54 1.53 -1.72
N SER A 113 12.53 0.50 -0.86
CA SER A 113 12.44 -0.89 -1.28
C SER A 113 11.18 -1.16 -2.12
N LYS A 114 10.12 -0.38 -1.91
CA LYS A 114 8.85 -0.50 -2.64
C LYS A 114 8.94 0.01 -4.08
N GLY A 115 9.90 0.87 -4.40
CA GLY A 115 10.10 1.38 -5.77
C GLY A 115 10.58 0.31 -6.76
N VAL A 116 11.18 -0.78 -6.27
CA VAL A 116 11.73 -1.86 -7.11
C VAL A 116 10.66 -2.47 -8.01
N HIS A 117 9.44 -2.67 -7.48
CA HIS A 117 8.36 -3.27 -8.26
C HIS A 117 7.86 -2.35 -9.37
N ARG A 118 7.78 -1.03 -9.13
CA ARG A 118 7.41 -0.07 -10.16
C ARG A 118 8.47 0.06 -11.25
N LYS A 119 9.75 -0.02 -10.87
CA LYS A 119 10.87 -0.09 -11.84
C LYS A 119 10.80 -1.36 -12.68
N LYS A 120 10.45 -2.51 -12.07
CA LYS A 120 10.39 -3.81 -12.74
C LYS A 120 9.16 -3.97 -13.63
N TYR A 121 7.98 -3.61 -13.11
CA TYR A 121 6.68 -3.90 -13.73
C TYR A 121 6.06 -2.68 -14.44
N GLY A 122 6.73 -1.52 -14.42
CA GLY A 122 6.30 -0.32 -15.11
C GLY A 122 5.39 0.62 -14.30
N ILE A 123 4.98 1.72 -14.95
CA ILE A 123 4.27 2.85 -14.34
C ILE A 123 2.88 2.48 -13.77
N PHE A 124 2.32 1.37 -14.20
CA PHE A 124 1.03 0.87 -13.73
C PHE A 124 1.12 0.11 -12.41
N PHE A 125 2.32 -0.19 -11.89
CA PHE A 125 2.47 -0.74 -10.55
C PHE A 125 2.43 0.40 -9.52
N ASN A 126 1.34 0.48 -8.76
CA ASN A 126 1.10 1.54 -7.78
C ASN A 126 1.10 0.97 -6.37
N THR A 127 2.15 1.24 -5.60
CA THR A 127 2.22 0.92 -4.17
C THR A 127 1.93 2.14 -3.31
N ILE A 128 0.96 2.00 -2.40
CA ILE A 128 0.63 2.97 -1.37
C ILE A 128 0.89 2.32 -0.01
N GLN A 129 1.75 2.94 0.80
CA GLN A 129 1.98 2.55 2.19
C GLN A 129 0.93 3.23 3.08
N ILE A 130 0.29 2.46 3.94
CA ILE A 130 -0.76 2.92 4.84
C ILE A 130 -0.36 2.55 6.27
N GLU A 131 -0.07 3.53 7.10
CA GLU A 131 0.19 3.37 8.53
C GLU A 131 -1.09 3.72 9.30
N ILE A 132 -1.61 2.79 10.08
CA ILE A 132 -2.91 2.93 10.77
C ILE A 132 -2.69 2.86 12.28
N ASN A 133 -3.23 3.84 13.02
CA ASN A 133 -3.22 3.87 14.48
C ASN A 133 -3.74 2.57 15.10
N LYS A 134 -3.27 2.24 16.31
CA LYS A 134 -3.68 1.05 17.07
C LYS A 134 -5.19 1.08 17.33
N THR A 135 -5.72 2.21 17.78
CA THR A 135 -7.15 2.37 18.07
C THR A 135 -8.04 2.08 16.86
N LEU A 136 -7.66 2.54 15.66
CA LEU A 136 -8.42 2.22 14.44
C LEU A 136 -8.36 0.72 14.12
N ARG A 137 -7.20 0.09 14.29
CA ARG A 137 -7.01 -1.35 14.02
C ARG A 137 -7.63 -2.28 15.05
N THR A 138 -7.88 -1.82 16.28
CA THR A 138 -8.41 -2.68 17.36
C THR A 138 -9.85 -2.35 17.70
N LYS A 139 -10.16 -1.08 18.00
CA LYS A 139 -11.51 -0.67 18.41
C LYS A 139 -12.45 -0.42 17.24
N TYR A 140 -11.91 0.07 16.12
CA TYR A 140 -12.68 0.41 14.92
C TYR A 140 -12.31 -0.48 13.72
N PHE A 141 -12.01 -1.75 14.00
CA PHE A 141 -11.50 -2.68 13.00
C PHE A 141 -12.49 -2.86 11.83
N SER A 142 -13.77 -3.11 12.12
CA SER A 142 -14.82 -3.27 11.10
C SER A 142 -14.92 -2.05 10.18
N LYS A 143 -14.99 -0.85 10.75
CA LYS A 143 -14.99 0.43 10.01
C LYS A 143 -13.74 0.59 9.14
N THR A 144 -12.57 0.22 9.67
CA THR A 144 -11.30 0.29 8.93
C THR A 144 -11.29 -0.67 7.74
N ILE A 145 -11.76 -1.90 7.93
CA ILE A 145 -11.89 -2.90 6.86
C ILE A 145 -12.91 -2.45 5.81
N GLU A 146 -14.02 -1.85 6.23
CA GLU A 146 -15.03 -1.33 5.31
C GLU A 146 -14.46 -0.26 4.38
N ILE A 147 -13.70 0.70 4.91
CA ILE A 147 -13.01 1.73 4.11
C ILE A 147 -12.10 1.06 3.06
N LEU A 148 -11.24 0.13 3.48
CA LEU A 148 -10.30 -0.52 2.56
C LEU A 148 -11.03 -1.34 1.49
N THR A 149 -12.13 -2.00 1.87
CA THR A 149 -12.96 -2.79 0.96
C THR A 149 -13.60 -1.91 -0.10
N ARG A 150 -14.17 -0.76 0.29
CA ARG A 150 -14.76 0.20 -0.65
C ARG A 150 -13.70 0.75 -1.62
N ILE A 151 -12.51 1.10 -1.12
CA ILE A 151 -11.39 1.54 -1.97
C ILE A 151 -11.01 0.47 -3.00
N ILE A 152 -10.89 -0.79 -2.59
CA ILE A 152 -10.53 -1.89 -3.50
C ILE A 152 -11.61 -2.10 -4.56
N LYS A 153 -12.89 -2.06 -4.18
CA LYS A 153 -14.01 -2.17 -5.11
C LYS A 153 -14.02 -1.04 -6.14
N ASP A 154 -13.91 0.20 -5.68
CA ASP A 154 -13.88 1.36 -6.59
C ASP A 154 -12.64 1.34 -7.48
N PHE A 155 -11.48 0.89 -6.99
CA PHE A 155 -10.30 0.72 -7.85
C PHE A 155 -10.58 -0.27 -8.98
N TYR A 156 -11.18 -1.40 -8.65
CA TYR A 156 -11.52 -2.42 -9.63
C TYR A 156 -12.53 -1.92 -10.67
N GLN A 157 -13.52 -1.12 -10.26
CA GLN A 157 -14.55 -0.60 -11.16
C GLN A 157 -14.10 0.58 -12.01
N GLU A 158 -13.21 1.43 -11.49
CA GLU A 158 -12.86 2.70 -12.14
C GLU A 158 -11.50 2.70 -12.85
N LYS A 159 -10.63 1.71 -12.56
CA LYS A 159 -9.23 1.70 -13.03
C LYS A 159 -8.80 0.42 -13.74
N ASN A 160 -9.61 -0.63 -13.76
CA ASN A 160 -9.32 -1.94 -14.38
C ASN A 160 -10.29 -2.30 -15.49
#